data_AF-A0A6B8KHW2-F1
#
_entry.id   AF-A0A6B8KHW2-F1
#
_cell.length_a   1.000
_cell.length_b   1.000
_cell.length_c   1.000
_cell.angle_alpha   90.00
_cell.angle_beta   90.00
_cell.angle_gamma   90.00
#
_symmetry.space_group_name_H-M   'P 1'
#
loop_
_entity.id
_entity.type
_entity.pdbx_description
1 polymer ?
#
loop_
_entity_poly.entity_id
_entity_poly.type
_entity_poly.pdbx_seq_one_letter_code
_entity_poly.pdbx_strand_id
1 'polypeptide(L)'
;MNAKFPVWGWKSPKDLFSFNQYASFLRNPHILVVFRNVLDVCKSSELKEGVPPIVTLLDASSVYGALAEIAASTEFPLAMLTYESLVKNSEAVAKNLSDWLGLNADCQALMDAAGFVSSDAGYRPLKGADHDGLFDELELEKDRCRQQIQSYSSFVGRLERTRAIVEEDLRNARECRNRIIGELAVAAQRWAGEDDELFKYIIGLDFVRDQDMRAAIRNKRSAPQPDQTEAGALEGMREQSRELQSRYEALRGHIFTMLGERLRLQRKMDQAQDSLDLLSSLAEKEIQSGVDELRRLISLREEDLDGGEE
;
A
#
# COMPACT_ATOMS: atom_id res chain seq x y z
N MET A 1 -36.98 -12.40 12.93
CA MET A 1 -36.35 -11.06 12.86
C MET A 1 -37.41 -10.01 13.20
N ASN A 2 -37.03 -8.93 13.87
CA ASN A 2 -37.87 -7.98 14.63
C ASN A 2 -39.11 -7.40 13.89
N ALA A 3 -40.23 -8.13 13.86
CA ALA A 3 -41.53 -7.63 13.36
C ALA A 3 -42.13 -6.51 14.23
N LYS A 4 -41.49 -6.17 15.35
CA LYS A 4 -41.94 -5.17 16.32
C LYS A 4 -41.61 -3.73 15.94
N PHE A 5 -40.65 -3.52 15.03
CA PHE A 5 -40.19 -2.19 14.65
C PHE A 5 -40.39 -1.97 13.15
N PRO A 6 -40.95 -0.81 12.74
CA PRO A 6 -41.21 -0.52 11.33
C PRO A 6 -39.92 -0.30 10.53
N VAL A 7 -38.85 0.15 11.19
CA VAL A 7 -37.53 0.34 10.62
C VAL A 7 -36.52 -0.39 11.50
N TRP A 8 -35.57 -1.05 10.85
CA TRP A 8 -34.45 -1.70 11.51
C TRP A 8 -33.16 -1.30 10.81
N GLY A 9 -32.08 -1.24 11.57
CA GLY A 9 -30.76 -0.95 11.06
C GLY A 9 -29.74 -1.73 11.86
N TRP A 10 -28.56 -1.87 11.28
CA TRP A 10 -27.41 -2.46 11.95
C TRP A 10 -26.15 -1.75 11.48
N LYS A 11 -25.09 -1.90 12.27
CA LYS A 11 -23.77 -1.37 11.96
C LYS A 11 -22.75 -2.46 12.23
N SER A 12 -22.04 -2.89 11.20
CA SER A 12 -20.91 -3.80 11.30
C SER A 12 -19.82 -3.34 10.35
N PRO A 13 -18.60 -3.03 10.84
CA PRO A 13 -17.48 -2.68 9.97
C PRO A 13 -17.11 -3.78 8.97
N LYS A 14 -17.36 -5.06 9.31
CA LYS A 14 -17.02 -6.21 8.45
C LYS A 14 -17.98 -6.36 7.27
N ASP A 15 -19.24 -5.98 7.48
CA ASP A 15 -20.32 -6.12 6.51
C ASP A 15 -20.05 -5.29 5.25
N LEU A 16 -19.29 -4.20 5.40
CA LEU A 16 -18.75 -3.39 4.30
C LEU A 16 -18.16 -4.24 3.16
N PHE A 17 -17.33 -5.23 3.50
CA PHE A 17 -16.61 -6.04 2.52
C PHE A 17 -17.48 -7.14 1.89
N SER A 18 -18.67 -7.37 2.43
CA SER A 18 -19.63 -8.36 1.94
C SER A 18 -20.93 -7.74 1.45
N PHE A 19 -21.03 -6.40 1.43
CA PHE A 19 -22.26 -5.68 1.14
C PHE A 19 -22.93 -6.14 -0.16
N ASN A 20 -22.14 -6.24 -1.24
CA ASN A 20 -22.62 -6.67 -2.55
C ASN A 20 -23.20 -8.09 -2.56
N GLN A 21 -22.82 -8.95 -1.60
CA GLN A 21 -23.30 -10.33 -1.53
C GLN A 21 -24.72 -10.41 -0.96
N TYR A 22 -25.12 -9.45 -0.13
CA TYR A 22 -26.43 -9.49 0.53
C TYR A 22 -27.33 -8.29 0.22
N ALA A 23 -26.83 -7.28 -0.49
CA ALA A 23 -27.59 -6.10 -0.90
C ALA A 23 -28.93 -6.44 -1.57
N SER A 24 -28.95 -7.48 -2.42
CA SER A 24 -30.15 -7.94 -3.13
C SER A 24 -31.23 -8.56 -2.22
N PHE A 25 -30.89 -8.95 -1.00
CA PHE A 25 -31.84 -9.46 -0.02
C PHE A 25 -32.48 -8.35 0.83
N LEU A 26 -31.98 -7.11 0.73
CA LEU A 26 -32.49 -5.98 1.50
C LEU A 26 -33.71 -5.36 0.82
N ARG A 27 -34.72 -5.03 1.61
CA ARG A 27 -35.92 -4.33 1.14
C ARG A 27 -35.79 -2.84 1.48
N ASN A 28 -35.75 -1.99 0.44
CA ASN A 28 -35.61 -0.54 0.58
C ASN A 28 -34.43 -0.09 1.47
N PRO A 29 -33.20 -0.59 1.24
CA PRO A 29 -32.07 -0.24 2.10
C PRO A 29 -31.72 1.24 1.98
N HIS A 30 -31.32 1.82 3.10
CA HIS A 30 -30.74 3.15 3.18
C HIS A 30 -29.32 3.00 3.71
N ILE A 31 -28.35 3.56 3.00
CA ILE A 31 -26.94 3.47 3.40
C ILE A 31 -26.52 4.76 4.09
N LEU A 32 -25.97 4.61 5.29
CA LEU A 32 -25.31 5.69 6.00
C LEU A 32 -23.80 5.42 6.08
N VAL A 33 -23.01 6.26 5.42
CA VAL A 33 -21.54 6.21 5.50
C VAL A 33 -21.05 7.32 6.42
N VAL A 34 -20.28 6.93 7.44
CA VAL A 34 -19.69 7.87 8.39
C VAL A 34 -18.17 7.83 8.26
N PHE A 35 -17.59 8.96 7.84
CA PHE A 35 -16.15 9.18 7.83
C PHE A 35 -15.69 9.81 9.14
N ARG A 36 -14.44 9.57 9.52
CA ARG A 36 -13.79 10.22 10.66
C ARG A 36 -12.39 10.67 10.26
N ASN A 37 -11.84 11.68 10.94
CA ASN A 37 -10.43 11.98 10.79
C ASN A 37 -9.57 10.74 11.05
N VAL A 38 -8.78 10.33 10.06
CA VAL A 38 -7.98 9.09 10.14
C VAL A 38 -6.95 9.12 11.25
N LEU A 39 -6.39 10.29 11.58
CA LEU A 39 -5.44 10.44 12.69
C LEU A 39 -6.13 10.20 14.04
N ASP A 40 -7.39 10.63 14.18
CA ASP A 40 -8.18 10.37 15.39
C ASP A 40 -8.57 8.89 15.49
N VAL A 41 -8.76 8.20 14.37
CA VAL A 41 -8.93 6.73 14.33
C VAL A 41 -7.67 6.05 14.82
N CYS A 42 -6.49 6.40 14.29
CA CYS A 42 -5.20 5.85 14.71
C CYS A 42 -4.96 6.07 16.21
N LYS A 43 -5.12 7.30 16.70
CA LYS A 43 -4.95 7.64 18.11
C LYS A 43 -5.92 6.86 19.00
N SER A 44 -7.18 6.72 18.57
CA SER A 44 -8.18 5.96 19.33
C SER A 44 -7.88 4.46 19.37
N SER A 45 -7.36 3.88 18.28
CA SER A 45 -7.03 2.45 18.24
C SER A 45 -5.76 2.16 19.06
N GLU A 46 -4.73 3.00 18.97
CA GLU A 46 -3.54 2.88 19.82
C GLU A 46 -3.91 2.95 21.31
N LEU A 47 -4.72 3.93 21.71
CA LEU A 47 -5.13 4.10 23.11
C LEU A 47 -5.97 2.94 23.65
N LYS A 48 -6.86 2.37 22.83
CA LYS A 48 -7.85 1.37 23.29
C LYS A 48 -7.41 -0.07 23.08
N GLU A 49 -6.70 -0.34 22.00
CA GLU A 49 -6.40 -1.68 21.51
C GLU A 49 -4.88 -1.94 21.46
N GLY A 50 -4.05 -0.91 21.68
CA GLY A 50 -2.60 -1.02 21.60
C GLY A 50 -2.08 -1.27 20.18
N VAL A 51 -2.91 -1.02 19.16
CA VAL A 51 -2.50 -1.22 17.75
C VAL A 51 -1.60 -0.06 17.30
N PRO A 52 -0.43 -0.33 16.70
CA PRO A 52 0.46 0.72 16.22
C PRO A 52 -0.22 1.63 15.19
N PRO A 53 -0.05 2.97 15.26
CA PRO A 53 -0.74 3.92 14.38
C PRO A 53 -0.59 3.66 12.88
N ILE A 54 0.58 3.15 12.44
CA ILE A 54 0.81 2.83 11.03
C ILE A 54 -0.03 1.64 10.55
N VAL A 55 -0.29 0.65 11.42
CA VAL A 55 -1.14 -0.50 11.12
C VAL A 55 -2.58 -0.05 11.03
N THR A 56 -3.04 0.75 12.00
CA THR A 56 -4.39 1.34 11.98
C THR A 56 -4.60 2.23 10.76
N LEU A 57 -3.60 3.02 10.34
CA LEU A 57 -3.70 3.88 9.16
C LEU A 57 -3.91 3.06 7.88
N LEU A 58 -3.22 1.93 7.75
CA LEU A 58 -3.33 1.04 6.59
C LEU A 58 -4.65 0.24 6.59
N ASP A 59 -5.17 -0.10 7.76
CA ASP A 59 -6.50 -0.71 7.89
C ASP A 59 -7.60 0.32 7.56
N ALA A 60 -7.52 1.51 8.15
CA ALA A 60 -8.45 2.60 7.90
C ALA A 60 -8.46 3.03 6.42
N SER A 61 -7.31 3.05 5.74
CA SER A 61 -7.27 3.34 4.30
C SER A 61 -7.99 2.28 3.46
N SER A 62 -7.89 1.00 3.85
CA SER A 62 -8.60 -0.10 3.19
C SER A 62 -10.12 0.02 3.40
N VAL A 63 -10.55 0.32 4.63
CA VAL A 63 -11.95 0.59 4.97
C VAL A 63 -12.47 1.80 4.19
N TYR A 64 -11.71 2.89 4.11
CA TYR A 64 -12.15 4.11 3.43
C TYR A 64 -12.23 3.91 1.92
N GLY A 65 -11.32 3.12 1.33
CA GLY A 65 -11.43 2.69 -0.06
C GLY A 65 -12.74 1.93 -0.32
N ALA A 66 -13.07 0.95 0.52
CA ALA A 66 -14.31 0.18 0.38
C ALA A 66 -15.57 1.04 0.62
N LEU A 67 -15.56 1.98 1.57
CA LEU A 67 -16.67 2.93 1.76
C LEU A 67 -16.85 3.85 0.55
N ALA A 68 -15.75 4.33 -0.05
CA ALA A 68 -15.79 5.13 -1.25
C ALA A 68 -16.33 4.33 -2.44
N GLU A 69 -15.98 3.05 -2.56
CA GLU A 69 -16.51 2.15 -3.59
C GLU A 69 -18.03 1.95 -3.44
N ILE A 70 -18.53 1.67 -2.23
CA ILE A 70 -19.98 1.62 -1.98
C ILE A 70 -20.64 2.96 -2.35
N ALA A 71 -20.07 4.07 -1.89
CA ALA A 71 -20.64 5.40 -2.16
C ALA A 71 -20.71 5.71 -3.66
N ALA A 72 -19.71 5.25 -4.43
CA ALA A 72 -19.63 5.47 -5.87
C ALA A 72 -20.53 4.53 -6.71
N SER A 73 -20.84 3.34 -6.18
CA SER A 73 -21.51 2.27 -6.95
C SER A 73 -22.93 1.94 -6.48
N THR A 74 -23.36 2.44 -5.31
CA THR A 74 -24.66 2.08 -4.77
C THR A 74 -25.81 2.74 -5.53
N GLU A 75 -26.83 1.95 -5.85
CA GLU A 75 -28.11 2.44 -6.38
C GLU A 75 -29.11 2.82 -5.27
N PHE A 76 -28.73 2.60 -4.01
CA PHE A 76 -29.60 2.83 -2.87
C PHE A 76 -29.49 4.27 -2.37
N PRO A 77 -30.53 4.80 -1.68
CA PRO A 77 -30.43 6.06 -0.96
C PRO A 77 -29.20 6.08 -0.05
N LEU A 78 -28.32 7.06 -0.27
CA LEU A 78 -27.05 7.21 0.42
C LEU A 78 -26.98 8.56 1.15
N ALA A 79 -26.58 8.51 2.42
CA ALA A 79 -26.17 9.68 3.18
C ALA A 79 -24.70 9.53 3.60
N MET A 80 -23.92 10.59 3.42
CA MET A 80 -22.51 10.67 3.86
C MET A 80 -22.36 11.73 4.93
N LEU A 81 -21.74 11.35 6.05
CA LEU A 81 -21.51 12.23 7.19
C LEU A 81 -20.06 12.14 7.65
N THR A 82 -19.60 13.19 8.33
CA THR A 82 -18.37 13.13 9.12
C THR A 82 -18.72 13.02 10.60
N TYR A 83 -17.92 12.25 11.34
CA TYR A 83 -18.04 12.11 12.79
C TYR A 83 -17.96 13.47 13.49
N GLU A 84 -17.11 14.36 12.98
CA GLU A 84 -16.90 15.70 13.50
C GLU A 84 -18.16 16.57 13.36
N SER A 85 -18.85 16.48 12.22
CA SER A 85 -20.14 17.17 12.03
C SER A 85 -21.24 16.58 12.90
N LEU A 86 -21.25 15.26 13.09
CA LEU A 86 -22.18 14.55 13.97
C LEU A 86 -22.04 15.02 15.43
N VAL A 87 -20.81 15.14 15.93
CA VAL A 87 -20.56 15.61 17.30
C VAL A 87 -20.86 17.09 17.45
N LYS A 88 -20.49 17.92 16.47
CA LYS A 88 -20.64 19.38 16.56
C LYS A 88 -22.08 19.85 16.48
N ASN A 89 -22.91 19.20 15.66
CA ASN A 89 -24.28 19.63 15.35
C ASN A 89 -25.28 18.47 15.50
N SER A 90 -25.18 17.69 16.58
CA SER A 90 -25.89 16.41 16.75
C SER A 90 -27.41 16.53 16.60
N GLU A 91 -28.04 17.57 17.15
CA GLU A 91 -29.49 17.82 17.02
C GLU A 91 -29.93 18.02 15.57
N ALA A 92 -29.22 18.89 14.84
CA ALA A 92 -29.52 19.17 13.45
C ALA A 92 -29.31 17.93 12.57
N VAL A 93 -28.25 17.15 12.82
CA VAL A 93 -28.00 15.91 12.07
C VAL A 93 -29.04 14.85 12.41
N ALA A 94 -29.43 14.68 13.68
CA ALA A 94 -30.48 13.74 14.08
C ALA A 94 -31.81 14.09 13.41
N LYS A 95 -32.19 15.37 13.37
CA LYS A 95 -33.39 15.83 12.67
C LYS A 95 -33.32 15.53 11.17
N ASN A 96 -32.22 15.90 10.52
CA ASN A 96 -32.05 15.67 9.08
C ASN A 96 -32.07 14.19 8.72
N LEU A 97 -31.48 13.32 9.56
CA LEU A 97 -31.53 11.87 9.37
C LEU A 97 -32.95 11.31 9.59
N SER A 98 -33.68 11.79 10.60
CA SER A 98 -35.07 11.42 10.81
C SER A 98 -35.95 11.79 9.60
N ASP A 99 -35.77 13.00 9.09
CA ASP A 99 -36.49 13.50 7.91
C ASP A 99 -36.13 12.68 6.66
N TRP A 100 -34.83 12.42 6.44
CA TRP A 100 -34.34 11.63 5.32
C TRP A 100 -34.81 10.16 5.35
N LEU A 101 -34.85 9.55 6.54
CA LEU A 101 -35.34 8.18 6.74
C LEU A 101 -36.88 8.09 6.79
N GLY A 102 -37.59 9.22 6.78
CA GLY A 102 -39.05 9.27 6.91
C GLY A 102 -39.58 8.75 8.26
N LEU A 103 -38.77 8.85 9.32
CA LEU A 103 -39.13 8.33 10.66
C LEU A 103 -40.11 9.21 11.41
N ASN A 104 -40.19 10.50 11.08
CA ASN A 104 -40.99 11.50 11.81
C ASN A 104 -40.76 11.44 13.33
N ALA A 105 -39.49 11.35 13.75
CA ALA A 105 -39.14 11.28 15.17
C ALA A 105 -39.63 12.53 15.92
N ASP A 106 -40.17 12.33 17.13
CA ASP A 106 -40.60 13.43 17.98
C ASP A 106 -39.41 14.19 18.60
N CYS A 107 -39.70 15.34 19.23
CA CYS A 107 -38.67 16.18 19.83
C CYS A 107 -37.84 15.43 20.88
N GLN A 108 -38.47 14.55 21.66
CA GLN A 108 -37.77 13.81 22.72
C GLN A 108 -36.80 12.78 22.13
N ALA A 109 -37.22 12.01 21.13
CA ALA A 109 -36.37 11.04 20.45
C ALA A 109 -35.18 11.71 19.75
N LEU A 110 -35.38 12.91 19.17
CA LEU A 110 -34.29 13.71 18.59
C LEU A 110 -33.30 14.19 19.64
N MET A 111 -33.79 14.68 20.80
CA MET A 111 -32.94 15.09 21.92
C MET A 111 -32.16 13.90 22.51
N ASP A 112 -32.80 12.74 22.65
CA ASP A 112 -32.15 11.52 23.16
C ASP A 112 -31.04 11.05 22.21
N ALA A 113 -31.32 11.05 20.89
CA ALA A 113 -30.33 10.72 19.87
C ALA A 113 -29.17 11.72 19.84
N ALA A 114 -29.45 13.02 19.96
CA ALA A 114 -28.42 14.05 20.00
C ALA A 114 -27.55 13.95 21.26
N GLY A 115 -28.17 13.68 22.41
CA GLY A 115 -27.48 13.49 23.69
C GLY A 115 -26.57 12.25 23.70
N PHE A 116 -26.95 11.20 22.98
CA PHE A 116 -26.13 10.00 22.81
C PHE A 116 -24.78 10.26 22.13
N VAL A 117 -24.72 11.23 21.21
CA VAL A 117 -23.52 11.55 20.39
C VAL A 117 -22.62 12.62 21.04
N SER A 118 -23.00 13.17 22.20
CA SER A 118 -22.27 14.26 22.87
C SER A 118 -20.79 13.93 23.18
N SER A 119 -19.90 14.91 22.98
CA SER A 119 -18.44 14.80 23.15
C SER A 119 -18.01 14.39 24.55
N ASP A 120 -18.79 14.78 25.56
CA ASP A 120 -18.42 14.67 26.97
C ASP A 120 -18.61 13.24 27.51
N ALA A 121 -19.34 12.41 26.78
CA ALA A 121 -19.72 11.07 27.18
C ALA A 121 -18.65 10.00 26.91
N GLY A 122 -17.66 10.28 26.06
CA GLY A 122 -16.70 9.28 25.58
C GLY A 122 -17.40 8.05 24.96
N TYR A 123 -16.67 6.94 24.82
CA TYR A 123 -17.29 5.66 24.50
C TYR A 123 -18.06 5.18 25.73
N ARG A 124 -19.39 5.33 25.73
CA ARG A 124 -20.23 4.66 26.72
C ARG A 124 -20.30 3.19 26.32
N PRO A 125 -19.77 2.24 27.12
CA PRO A 125 -20.28 0.89 27.01
C PRO A 125 -21.79 1.02 27.16
N LEU A 126 -22.55 0.60 26.15
CA LEU A 126 -24.00 0.50 26.29
C LEU A 126 -24.20 -0.29 27.58
N LYS A 127 -24.76 0.35 28.62
CA LYS A 127 -25.20 -0.37 29.82
C LYS A 127 -26.14 -1.41 29.27
N GLY A 128 -25.68 -2.65 29.21
CA GLY A 128 -26.40 -3.72 28.52
C GLY A 128 -27.82 -3.68 29.05
N ALA A 129 -28.79 -3.43 28.18
CA ALA A 129 -30.14 -3.89 28.46
C ALA A 129 -29.95 -5.38 28.69
N ASP A 130 -30.11 -5.86 29.93
CA ASP A 130 -29.78 -7.22 30.41
C ASP A 130 -29.48 -8.15 29.25
N HIS A 131 -28.24 -8.06 28.74
CA HIS A 131 -27.77 -9.07 27.82
C HIS A 131 -27.79 -10.32 28.68
N ASP A 132 -28.36 -11.37 28.15
CA ASP A 132 -28.67 -12.68 28.73
C ASP A 132 -27.46 -13.43 29.34
N GLY A 133 -26.36 -12.73 29.62
CA GLY A 133 -25.17 -13.23 30.30
C GLY A 133 -24.30 -14.10 29.41
N LEU A 134 -24.62 -14.20 28.12
CA LEU A 134 -24.05 -15.20 27.23
C LEU A 134 -22.84 -14.73 26.41
N PHE A 135 -22.42 -13.47 26.51
CA PHE A 135 -21.11 -13.03 26.00
C PHE A 135 -20.12 -12.95 27.15
N ASP A 136 -19.33 -14.01 27.32
CA ASP A 136 -18.25 -14.09 28.28
C ASP A 136 -17.17 -13.02 27.94
N GLU A 137 -16.66 -12.31 28.95
CA GLU A 137 -15.56 -11.35 28.77
C GLU A 137 -14.34 -12.01 28.12
N LEU A 138 -14.11 -13.29 28.45
CA LEU A 138 -13.10 -14.11 27.82
C LEU A 138 -13.36 -14.36 26.33
N GLU A 139 -14.62 -14.49 25.92
CA GLU A 139 -15.00 -14.66 24.52
C GLU A 139 -14.78 -13.37 23.73
N LEU A 140 -15.11 -12.21 24.31
CA LEU A 140 -14.82 -10.91 23.72
C LEU A 140 -13.30 -10.71 23.53
N GLU A 141 -12.50 -11.12 24.51
CA GLU A 141 -11.04 -11.02 24.42
C GLU A 141 -10.47 -12.00 23.37
N LYS A 142 -10.97 -13.25 23.32
CA LYS A 142 -10.65 -14.22 22.25
C LYS A 142 -10.97 -13.62 20.88
N ASP A 143 -12.12 -12.96 20.73
CA ASP A 143 -12.51 -12.32 19.48
C ASP A 143 -11.62 -11.15 19.08
N ARG A 144 -11.20 -10.32 20.03
CA ARG A 144 -10.20 -9.26 19.78
C ARG A 144 -8.87 -9.85 19.33
N CYS A 145 -8.38 -10.88 20.01
CA CYS A 145 -7.16 -11.58 19.61
C CYS A 145 -7.28 -12.19 18.21
N ARG A 146 -8.40 -12.85 17.88
CA ARG A 146 -8.67 -13.37 16.53
C ARG A 146 -8.64 -12.27 15.48
N GLN A 147 -9.28 -11.14 15.74
CA GLN A 147 -9.28 -9.98 14.83
C GLN A 147 -7.87 -9.45 14.63
N GLN A 148 -7.10 -9.28 15.71
CA GLN A 148 -5.71 -8.82 15.64
C GLN A 148 -4.82 -9.78 14.84
N ILE A 149 -4.94 -11.09 15.08
CA ILE A 149 -4.23 -12.14 14.32
C ILE A 149 -4.62 -12.08 12.84
N GLN A 150 -5.92 -11.97 12.53
CA GLN A 150 -6.42 -11.88 11.16
C GLN A 150 -5.86 -10.64 10.45
N SER A 151 -5.87 -9.48 11.12
CA SER A 151 -5.31 -8.23 10.60
C SER A 151 -3.82 -8.37 10.30
N TYR A 152 -3.02 -8.85 11.26
CA TYR A 152 -1.58 -9.07 11.04
C TYR A 152 -1.30 -10.12 9.95
N SER A 153 -2.04 -11.23 9.92
CA SER A 153 -1.87 -12.27 8.90
C SER A 153 -2.14 -11.73 7.51
N SER A 154 -3.25 -10.99 7.34
CA SER A 154 -3.56 -10.33 6.06
C SER A 154 -2.47 -9.34 5.65
N PHE A 155 -1.91 -8.63 6.63
CA PHE A 155 -0.87 -7.64 6.42
C PHE A 155 0.45 -8.28 6.00
N VAL A 156 0.89 -9.33 6.70
CA VAL A 156 2.07 -10.13 6.34
C VAL A 156 1.91 -10.68 4.93
N GLY A 157 0.75 -11.24 4.57
CA GLY A 157 0.49 -11.72 3.21
C GLY A 157 0.50 -10.62 2.13
N ARG A 158 0.13 -9.37 2.47
CA ARG A 158 0.31 -8.22 1.56
C ARG A 158 1.79 -7.85 1.41
N LEU A 159 2.53 -7.77 2.51
CA LEU A 159 3.96 -7.47 2.47
C LEU A 159 4.76 -8.55 1.73
N GLU A 160 4.43 -9.82 1.89
CA GLU A 160 5.08 -10.93 1.17
C GLU A 160 4.85 -10.80 -0.34
N ARG A 161 3.64 -10.41 -0.78
CA ARG A 161 3.36 -10.10 -2.19
C ARG A 161 4.13 -8.89 -2.68
N THR A 162 4.15 -7.80 -1.92
CA THR A 162 4.94 -6.60 -2.25
C THR A 162 6.43 -6.92 -2.36
N ARG A 163 6.96 -7.72 -1.43
CA ARG A 163 8.33 -8.21 -1.48
C ARG A 163 8.60 -8.99 -2.76
N ALA A 164 7.73 -9.94 -3.14
CA ALA A 164 7.90 -10.71 -4.37
C ALA A 164 7.90 -9.82 -5.62
N ILE A 165 7.03 -8.80 -5.68
CA ILE A 165 7.00 -7.81 -6.77
C ILE A 165 8.32 -7.01 -6.81
N VAL A 166 8.82 -6.54 -5.66
CA VAL A 166 10.08 -5.79 -5.60
C VAL A 166 11.29 -6.67 -5.97
N GLU A 167 11.29 -7.93 -5.56
CA GLU A 167 12.34 -8.90 -5.95
C GLU A 167 12.33 -9.17 -7.47
N GLU A 168 11.15 -9.23 -8.10
CA GLU A 168 10.99 -9.30 -9.56
C GLU A 168 11.49 -8.02 -10.24
N ASP A 169 11.08 -6.84 -9.78
CA ASP A 169 11.53 -5.54 -10.29
C ASP A 169 13.06 -5.42 -10.22
N LEU A 170 13.67 -5.82 -9.10
CA LEU A 170 15.12 -5.81 -8.92
C LEU A 170 15.83 -6.77 -9.89
N ARG A 171 15.24 -7.94 -10.17
CA ARG A 171 15.77 -8.87 -11.16
C ARG A 171 15.75 -8.25 -12.55
N ASN A 172 14.60 -7.70 -12.95
CA ASN A 172 14.42 -7.04 -14.24
C ASN A 172 15.36 -5.84 -14.42
N ALA A 173 15.57 -5.05 -13.37
CA ALA A 173 16.51 -3.94 -13.38
C ALA A 173 17.95 -4.41 -13.56
N ARG A 174 18.36 -5.50 -12.89
CA ARG A 174 19.68 -6.11 -13.04
C ARG A 174 19.90 -6.67 -14.45
N GLU A 175 18.90 -7.33 -15.03
CA GLU A 175 18.94 -7.83 -16.40
C GLU A 175 19.08 -6.69 -17.42
N CYS A 176 18.27 -5.63 -17.27
CA CYS A 176 18.35 -4.44 -18.11
C CYS A 176 19.73 -3.78 -18.03
N ARG A 177 20.25 -3.58 -16.81
CA ARG A 177 21.61 -3.05 -16.59
C ARG A 177 22.67 -3.90 -17.29
N ASN A 178 22.62 -5.23 -17.13
CA ASN A 178 23.59 -6.13 -17.74
C ASN A 178 23.51 -6.10 -19.28
N ARG A 179 22.31 -5.94 -19.86
CA ARG A 179 22.13 -5.74 -21.30
C ARG A 179 22.79 -4.44 -21.78
N ILE A 180 22.56 -3.32 -21.09
CA ILE A 180 23.17 -2.03 -21.42
C ILE A 180 24.70 -2.11 -21.35
N ILE A 181 25.24 -2.75 -20.31
CA ILE A 181 26.70 -2.97 -20.19
C ILE A 181 27.22 -3.80 -21.38
N GLY A 182 26.49 -4.85 -21.79
CA GLY A 182 26.84 -5.64 -22.96
C GLY A 182 26.86 -4.83 -24.25
N GLU A 183 25.86 -3.98 -24.47
CA GLU A 183 25.79 -3.07 -25.63
C GLU A 183 26.93 -2.04 -25.61
N LEU A 184 27.22 -1.44 -24.45
CA LEU A 184 28.35 -0.53 -24.27
C LEU A 184 29.69 -1.22 -24.54
N ALA A 185 29.88 -2.46 -24.09
CA ALA A 185 31.09 -3.21 -24.35
C ALA A 185 31.27 -3.50 -25.85
N VAL A 186 30.20 -3.83 -26.58
CA VAL A 186 30.24 -4.02 -28.04
C VAL A 186 30.55 -2.70 -28.76
N ALA A 187 29.92 -1.60 -28.34
CA ALA A 187 30.20 -0.27 -28.89
C ALA A 187 31.66 0.14 -28.64
N ALA A 188 32.15 -0.05 -27.41
CA ALA A 188 33.53 0.23 -27.04
C ALA A 188 34.51 -0.65 -27.83
N GLN A 189 34.24 -1.94 -28.05
CA GLN A 189 35.10 -2.79 -28.89
C GLN A 189 35.18 -2.33 -30.35
N ARG A 190 34.09 -1.79 -30.91
CA ARG A 190 34.10 -1.20 -32.25
C ARG A 190 34.96 0.06 -32.32
N TRP A 191 35.01 0.83 -31.24
CA TRP A 191 35.79 2.05 -31.11
C TRP A 191 37.27 1.80 -30.72
N ALA A 192 37.53 0.82 -29.86
CA ALA A 192 38.85 0.50 -29.30
C ALA A 192 39.82 -0.15 -30.32
N GLY A 193 39.56 -0.02 -31.62
CA GLY A 193 40.60 -0.16 -32.63
C GLY A 193 41.78 0.81 -32.42
N GLU A 194 41.63 1.87 -31.61
CA GLU A 194 42.68 2.88 -31.41
C GLU A 194 42.98 3.33 -29.95
N ASP A 195 42.14 3.06 -28.93
CA ASP A 195 42.43 3.54 -27.55
C ASP A 195 41.98 2.59 -26.40
N ASP A 196 42.94 2.04 -25.64
CA ASP A 196 42.81 0.98 -24.62
C ASP A 196 42.37 1.53 -23.24
N GLU A 197 42.51 2.83 -22.99
CA GLU A 197 42.20 3.45 -21.69
C GLU A 197 40.69 3.66 -21.47
N LEU A 198 39.93 3.96 -22.53
CA LEU A 198 38.47 4.11 -22.45
C LEU A 198 37.80 2.76 -22.09
N PHE A 199 38.32 1.67 -22.64
CA PHE A 199 37.84 0.31 -22.36
C PHE A 199 38.07 -0.07 -20.89
N LYS A 200 39.25 0.26 -20.34
CA LYS A 200 39.56 0.07 -18.91
C LYS A 200 38.71 0.93 -17.99
N TYR A 201 38.38 2.16 -18.38
CA TYR A 201 37.49 3.04 -17.59
C TYR A 201 36.06 2.48 -17.51
N ILE A 202 35.52 1.97 -18.62
CA ILE A 202 34.17 1.39 -18.69
C ILE A 202 34.10 0.08 -17.87
N ILE A 203 35.11 -0.79 -17.96
CA ILE A 203 35.16 -2.05 -17.20
C ILE A 203 35.52 -1.82 -15.72
N GLY A 204 36.31 -0.78 -15.42
CA GLY A 204 36.74 -0.42 -14.07
C GLY A 204 35.61 0.01 -13.13
N LEU A 205 34.40 0.26 -13.65
CA LEU A 205 33.23 0.64 -12.86
C LEU A 205 32.56 -0.54 -12.12
N ASP A 206 32.96 -1.80 -12.35
CA ASP A 206 32.08 -2.94 -12.01
C ASP A 206 32.68 -4.15 -11.28
N PHE A 207 33.70 -4.00 -10.43
CA PHE A 207 34.20 -5.11 -9.61
C PHE A 207 34.26 -4.83 -8.10
N VAL A 208 33.07 -4.70 -7.47
CA VAL A 208 32.92 -4.92 -6.02
C VAL A 208 31.86 -5.98 -5.78
N ARG A 209 32.33 -7.07 -5.16
CA ARG A 209 31.70 -8.36 -4.89
C ARG A 209 30.34 -8.25 -4.20
N ASP A 210 29.33 -8.92 -4.75
CA ASP A 210 28.04 -9.19 -4.13
C ASP A 210 27.94 -10.70 -3.83
N GLN A 211 28.68 -11.16 -2.80
CA GLN A 211 28.72 -12.58 -2.41
C GLN A 211 28.29 -12.90 -0.97
N ASP A 212 27.90 -11.92 -0.14
CA ASP A 212 27.73 -12.18 1.31
C ASP A 212 26.29 -12.16 1.87
N MET A 213 25.23 -12.13 1.03
CA MET A 213 23.86 -11.94 1.56
C MET A 213 22.89 -13.13 1.35
N ARG A 214 23.36 -14.38 1.56
CA ARG A 214 22.50 -15.59 1.51
C ARG A 214 22.62 -16.56 2.69
N ALA A 215 23.15 -16.12 3.83
CA ALA A 215 23.37 -17.00 5.00
C ALA A 215 22.45 -16.75 6.22
N ALA A 216 21.38 -15.95 6.09
CA ALA A 216 20.44 -15.74 7.18
C ALA A 216 19.00 -16.02 6.70
N ILE A 217 18.47 -17.16 7.16
CA ILE A 217 17.07 -17.61 7.27
C ILE A 217 17.04 -19.09 6.89
N ARG A 218 17.54 -19.92 7.80
CA ARG A 218 17.15 -21.32 7.89
C ARG A 218 17.16 -21.73 9.36
N ASN A 219 16.09 -22.42 9.74
CA ASN A 219 15.78 -23.06 11.02
C ASN A 219 15.09 -22.18 12.07
N LYS A 220 13.78 -22.46 12.24
CA LYS A 220 13.23 -23.06 13.48
C LYS A 220 11.80 -23.59 13.22
N ARG A 221 11.68 -24.91 13.11
CA ARG A 221 10.54 -25.73 13.61
C ARG A 221 11.13 -26.51 14.79
N SER A 222 10.48 -26.81 15.89
CA SER A 222 9.08 -26.81 16.32
C SER A 222 9.11 -27.05 17.85
N ALA A 223 8.09 -26.65 18.60
CA ALA A 223 7.90 -27.09 19.98
C ALA A 223 6.42 -27.43 20.24
N PRO A 224 6.15 -28.40 21.13
CA PRO A 224 4.85 -29.09 21.22
C PRO A 224 3.80 -28.30 21.99
N GLN A 225 2.54 -28.57 21.68
CA GLN A 225 1.38 -28.00 22.36
C GLN A 225 1.25 -28.54 23.79
N PRO A 226 1.08 -27.66 24.80
CA PRO A 226 0.53 -28.05 26.09
C PRO A 226 -1.01 -28.12 26.02
N ASP A 227 -1.55 -29.09 26.76
CA ASP A 227 -2.97 -29.29 27.02
C ASP A 227 -3.62 -28.00 27.53
N GLN A 228 -4.70 -27.59 26.85
CA GLN A 228 -5.29 -26.28 27.00
C GLN A 228 -6.31 -26.24 28.13
N THR A 229 -5.96 -25.59 29.23
CA THR A 229 -6.93 -24.77 29.95
C THR A 229 -7.21 -23.51 29.13
N GLU A 230 -8.40 -22.91 29.23
CA GLU A 230 -8.78 -21.76 28.39
C GLU A 230 -7.83 -20.55 28.52
N ALA A 231 -7.18 -20.40 29.68
CA ALA A 231 -6.12 -19.41 29.90
C ALA A 231 -4.88 -19.67 29.03
N GLY A 232 -4.52 -20.94 28.81
CA GLY A 232 -3.42 -21.33 27.93
C GLY A 232 -3.70 -21.02 26.45
N ALA A 233 -4.96 -21.13 26.01
CA ALA A 233 -5.36 -20.75 24.66
C ALA A 233 -5.22 -19.23 24.42
N LEU A 234 -5.61 -18.40 25.39
CA LEU A 234 -5.47 -16.94 25.30
C LEU A 234 -4.00 -16.51 25.28
N GLU A 235 -3.15 -17.09 26.15
CA GLU A 235 -1.72 -16.77 26.14
C GLU A 235 -1.05 -17.24 24.83
N GLY A 236 -1.48 -18.37 24.27
CA GLY A 236 -1.05 -18.83 22.95
C GLY A 236 -1.40 -17.83 21.83
N MET A 237 -2.61 -17.26 21.85
CA MET A 237 -3.01 -16.23 20.88
C MET A 237 -2.21 -14.93 21.04
N ARG A 238 -1.93 -14.52 22.29
CA ARG A 238 -1.09 -13.34 22.57
C ARG A 238 0.33 -13.55 22.08
N GLU A 239 0.92 -14.73 22.31
CA GLU A 239 2.26 -15.06 21.81
C GLU A 239 2.31 -15.10 20.29
N GLN A 240 1.30 -15.68 19.63
CA GLN A 240 1.17 -15.65 18.18
C GLN A 240 1.06 -14.22 17.63
N SER A 241 0.34 -13.33 18.32
CA SER A 241 0.24 -11.91 17.97
C SER A 241 1.61 -11.21 18.06
N ARG A 242 2.36 -11.44 19.16
CA ARG A 242 3.73 -10.92 19.34
C ARG A 242 4.68 -11.41 18.25
N GLU A 243 4.61 -12.70 17.90
CA GLU A 243 5.42 -13.29 16.82
C GLU A 243 5.10 -12.63 15.47
N LEU A 244 3.81 -12.48 15.13
CA LEU A 244 3.38 -11.83 13.90
C LEU A 244 3.81 -10.37 13.84
N GLN A 245 3.73 -9.64 14.96
CA GLN A 245 4.22 -8.27 15.06
C GLN A 245 5.73 -8.19 14.81
N SER A 246 6.52 -9.09 15.41
CA SER A 246 7.97 -9.16 15.18
C SER A 246 8.30 -9.45 13.71
N ARG A 247 7.58 -10.40 13.09
CA ARG A 247 7.72 -10.71 11.66
C ARG A 247 7.36 -9.52 10.77
N TYR A 248 6.30 -8.79 11.12
CA TYR A 248 5.90 -7.56 10.41
C TYR A 248 7.02 -6.52 10.42
N GLU A 249 7.59 -6.19 11.59
CA GLU A 249 8.67 -5.20 11.67
C GLU A 249 9.93 -5.64 10.91
N ALA A 250 10.28 -6.93 10.97
CA ALA A 250 11.40 -7.48 10.20
C ALA A 250 11.18 -7.36 8.68
N LEU A 251 9.98 -7.73 8.20
CA LEU A 251 9.64 -7.67 6.77
C LEU A 251 9.53 -6.23 6.27
N ARG A 252 8.98 -5.34 7.09
CA ARG A 252 8.95 -3.90 6.84
C ARG A 252 10.37 -3.34 6.67
N GLY A 253 11.27 -3.66 7.59
CA GLY A 253 12.68 -3.28 7.48
C GLY A 253 13.33 -3.77 6.17
N HIS A 254 13.10 -5.03 5.80
CA HIS A 254 13.62 -5.60 4.56
C HIS A 254 13.07 -4.88 3.31
N ILE A 255 11.77 -4.59 3.26
CA ILE A 255 11.17 -3.86 2.13
C ILE A 255 11.76 -2.47 1.99
N PHE A 256 11.97 -1.74 3.09
CA PHE A 256 12.64 -0.42 3.03
C PHE A 256 14.05 -0.51 2.48
N THR A 257 14.83 -1.53 2.88
CA THR A 257 16.16 -1.77 2.32
C THR A 257 16.11 -2.04 0.81
N MET A 258 15.22 -2.93 0.36
CA MET A 258 15.07 -3.25 -1.07
C MET A 258 14.61 -2.04 -1.90
N LEU A 259 13.70 -1.21 -1.38
CA LEU A 259 13.28 0.03 -2.04
C LEU A 259 14.45 1.02 -2.17
N GLY A 260 15.29 1.11 -1.14
CA GLY A 260 16.53 1.89 -1.18
C GLY A 260 17.49 1.39 -2.26
N GLU A 261 17.68 0.07 -2.37
CA GLU A 261 18.51 -0.55 -3.41
C GLU A 261 17.95 -0.32 -4.82
N ARG A 262 16.64 -0.48 -5.01
CA ARG A 262 15.96 -0.20 -6.28
C ARG A 262 16.20 1.24 -6.73
N LEU A 263 16.02 2.21 -5.84
CA LEU A 263 16.27 3.62 -6.15
C LEU A 263 17.74 3.87 -6.51
N ARG A 264 18.69 3.21 -5.84
CA ARG A 264 20.11 3.29 -6.17
C ARG A 264 20.43 2.69 -7.54
N LEU A 265 19.82 1.55 -7.89
CA LEU A 265 19.97 0.93 -9.20
C LEU A 265 19.36 1.79 -10.31
N GLN A 266 18.17 2.35 -10.08
CA GLN A 266 17.52 3.27 -11.02
C GLN A 266 18.45 4.44 -11.37
N ARG A 267 19.04 5.10 -10.36
CA ARG A 267 20.00 6.20 -10.60
C ARG A 267 21.21 5.77 -11.42
N LYS A 268 21.72 4.56 -11.21
CA LYS A 268 22.83 4.01 -12.01
C LYS A 268 22.40 3.74 -13.46
N MET A 269 21.17 3.26 -13.67
CA MET A 269 20.62 3.07 -15.02
C MET A 269 20.45 4.41 -15.73
N ASP A 270 19.92 5.42 -15.05
CA ASP A 270 19.77 6.78 -15.60
C ASP A 270 21.15 7.35 -16.01
N GLN A 271 22.17 7.22 -15.16
CA GLN A 271 23.55 7.64 -15.48
C GLN A 271 24.18 6.89 -16.67
N ALA A 272 23.90 5.59 -16.79
CA ALA A 272 24.38 4.78 -17.91
C ALA A 272 23.69 5.17 -19.22
N GLN A 273 22.40 5.47 -19.17
CA GLN A 273 21.63 5.98 -20.31
C GLN A 273 22.16 7.34 -20.77
N ASP A 274 22.38 8.28 -19.85
CA ASP A 274 22.97 9.58 -20.16
C ASP A 274 24.34 9.44 -20.84
N SER A 275 25.14 8.47 -20.40
CA SER A 275 26.45 8.17 -21.00
C SER A 275 26.33 7.57 -22.41
N LEU A 276 25.36 6.69 -22.63
CA LEU A 276 25.07 6.11 -23.95
C LEU A 276 24.60 7.18 -24.94
N ASP A 277 23.72 8.09 -24.49
CA ASP A 277 23.22 9.20 -25.29
C ASP A 277 24.36 10.16 -25.68
N LEU A 278 25.28 10.44 -24.74
CA LEU A 278 26.48 11.24 -25.00
C LEU A 278 27.40 10.56 -26.03
N LEU A 279 27.70 9.28 -25.87
CA LEU A 279 28.55 8.53 -26.81
C LEU A 279 27.92 8.46 -28.20
N SER A 280 26.60 8.28 -28.28
CA SER A 280 25.87 8.28 -29.55
C SER A 280 25.97 9.65 -30.25
N SER A 281 25.79 10.73 -29.51
CA SER A 281 25.98 12.12 -29.99
C SER A 281 27.41 12.40 -30.47
N LEU A 282 28.43 11.87 -29.79
CA LEU A 282 29.83 12.00 -30.21
C LEU A 282 30.10 11.21 -31.49
N ALA A 283 29.61 9.98 -31.59
CA ALA A 283 29.73 9.16 -32.79
C ALA A 283 29.06 9.82 -34.01
N GLU A 284 27.87 10.38 -33.84
CA GLU A 284 27.17 11.13 -34.89
C GLU A 284 27.98 12.34 -35.38
N LYS A 285 28.59 13.10 -34.47
CA LYS A 285 29.44 14.26 -34.81
C LYS A 285 30.70 13.85 -35.57
N GLU A 286 31.35 12.77 -35.15
CA GLU A 286 32.57 12.27 -35.80
C GLU A 286 32.29 11.73 -37.20
N ILE A 287 31.20 10.96 -37.36
CA ILE A 287 30.72 10.51 -38.66
C ILE A 287 30.42 11.71 -39.57
N GLN A 288 29.70 12.71 -39.05
CA GLN A 288 29.36 13.92 -39.82
C GLN A 288 30.60 14.69 -40.25
N SER A 289 31.59 14.86 -39.36
CA SER A 289 32.87 15.50 -39.67
C SER A 289 33.63 14.73 -40.77
N GLY A 290 33.65 13.41 -40.71
CA GLY A 290 34.27 12.58 -41.76
C GLY A 290 33.57 12.69 -43.11
N VAL A 291 32.23 12.75 -43.12
CA VAL A 291 31.42 12.98 -44.33
C VAL A 291 31.70 14.35 -44.93
N ASP A 292 31.81 15.40 -44.10
CA ASP A 292 32.06 16.75 -44.57
C ASP A 292 33.48 16.91 -45.14
N GLU A 293 34.49 16.24 -44.56
CA GLU A 293 35.84 16.22 -45.12
C GLU A 293 35.89 15.45 -46.46
N LEU A 294 35.20 14.31 -46.57
CA LEU A 294 35.09 13.59 -47.84
C LEU A 294 34.42 14.44 -48.93
N ARG A 295 33.35 15.18 -48.59
CA ARG A 295 32.70 16.12 -49.51
C ARG A 295 33.66 17.21 -49.97
N ARG A 296 34.44 17.78 -49.05
CA ARG A 296 35.46 18.78 -49.37
C ARG A 296 36.51 18.23 -50.33
N LEU A 297 37.00 17.01 -50.10
CA LEU A 297 37.98 16.36 -50.98
C LEU A 297 37.42 16.04 -52.37
N ILE A 298 36.13 15.68 -52.47
CA ILE A 298 35.45 15.48 -53.75
C ILE A 298 35.37 16.80 -54.53
N SER A 299 34.92 17.89 -53.88
CA SER A 299 34.83 19.20 -54.53
C SER A 299 36.17 19.72 -55.05
N LEU A 300 37.26 19.56 -54.27
CA LEU A 300 38.61 19.94 -54.71
C LEU A 300 39.04 19.16 -55.97
N ARG A 301 38.65 17.89 -56.07
CA ARG A 301 39.00 17.04 -57.21
C ARG A 301 38.15 17.31 -58.45
N GLU A 302 36.91 17.74 -58.27
CA GLU A 302 36.04 18.20 -59.37
C GLU A 302 36.58 19.51 -59.97
N GLU A 303 37.04 20.44 -59.13
CA GLU A 303 37.70 21.68 -59.58
C GLU A 303 38.98 21.41 -60.39
N ASP A 304 39.80 20.43 -59.98
CA ASP A 304 41.01 20.01 -60.73
C ASP A 304 40.70 19.38 -62.09
N LEU A 305 39.52 18.76 -62.25
CA LEU A 305 39.10 18.12 -63.50
C LEU A 305 38.55 19.14 -64.51
N ASP A 306 37.83 20.16 -64.04
CA ASP A 306 37.25 21.20 -64.89
C ASP A 306 38.28 22.24 -65.38
N GLY A 307 39.41 22.39 -64.67
CA GLY A 307 40.49 23.32 -65.02
C GLY A 307 41.43 22.89 -66.17
N GLY A 308 41.19 21.73 -66.80
CA GLY A 308 42.09 21.13 -67.80
C GLY A 308 41.69 21.29 -69.28
N GLU A 309 40.60 22.01 -69.59
CA GLU A 309 40.09 22.20 -70.97
C GLU A 309 40.39 23.58 -71.60
N GLU A 310 41.42 24.30 -71.15
CA GLU A 310 41.93 25.51 -71.85
C GLU A 310 43.07 25.23 -72.86
#